data_AF-A0A358Y411-F1
#
_entry.id   AF-A0A358Y411-F1
#
_cell.length_a   1.000
_cell.length_b   1.000
_cell.length_c   1.000
_cell.angle_alpha   90.00
_cell.angle_beta   90.00
_cell.angle_gamma   90.00
#
_symmetry.space_group_name_H-M   'P 1'
#
loop_
_entity.id
_entity.type
_entity.pdbx_description
1 polymer ?
#
loop_
_entity_poly.entity_id
_entity_poly.type
_entity_poly.pdbx_seq_one_letter_code
_entity_poly.pdbx_strand_id
1 'polypeptide(L)' 'FCENETFTFQGQTITVTGTYPFYLQTQLGCDSTIIYDVIVYPIPAPPTITSNSPLLCPGDIFTF' A
#
# COMPACT_ATOMS: atom_id res chain seq x y z
N PHE A 1 2.39 3.11 2.85
CA PHE A 1 1.03 2.55 2.68
C PHE A 1 1.15 1.23 1.93
N CYS A 2 0.09 0.44 1.82
CA CYS A 2 0.15 -0.86 1.15
C CYS A 2 -0.09 -0.74 -0.36
N GLU A 3 0.35 -1.74 -1.11
CA GLU A 3 0.02 -1.90 -2.52
C GLU A 3 -1.50 -1.80 -2.72
N ASN A 4 -1.93 -1.24 -3.84
CA ASN A 4 -3.33 -0.96 -4.17
C ASN A 4 -4.00 0.14 -3.31
N GLU A 5 -3.31 0.72 -2.31
CA GLU A 5 -3.76 1.95 -1.66
C GLU A 5 -3.28 3.18 -2.44
N THR A 6 -4.02 4.29 -2.32
CA THR A 6 -3.70 5.55 -2.98
C THR A 6 -3.46 6.65 -1.95
N PHE A 7 -2.36 7.38 -2.11
CA PHE A 7 -2.09 8.60 -1.34
C PHE A 7 -2.22 9.80 -2.26
N THR A 8 -3.03 10.81 -1.90
CA THR A 8 -3.17 12.03 -2.71
C THR A 8 -2.74 13.25 -1.93
N PHE A 9 -1.83 14.03 -2.50
CA PHE A 9 -1.35 15.29 -1.92
C PHE A 9 -1.19 16.35 -3.02
N GLN A 10 -1.68 17.57 -2.76
CA GLN A 10 -1.64 18.69 -3.71
C GLN A 10 -2.14 18.34 -5.13
N GLY A 11 -3.17 17.47 -5.22
CA GLY A 11 -3.73 17.01 -6.50
C GLY A 11 -2.91 15.94 -7.21
N GLN A 12 -1.75 15.54 -6.69
CA GLN A 12 -0.99 14.40 -7.19
C GLN A 12 -1.41 13.13 -6.45
N THR A 13 -1.83 12.11 -7.21
CA THR A 13 -2.06 10.76 -6.68
C THR A 13 -0.78 9.93 -6.83
N ILE A 14 -0.34 9.36 -5.71
CA ILE A 14 0.86 8.55 -5.58
C ILE A 14 0.46 7.12 -5.24
N THR A 15 0.98 6.18 -6.02
CA THR A 15 0.73 4.73 -5.88
C THR A 15 2.02 3.91 -5.86
N VAL A 16 3.18 4.56 -6.02
CA VAL A 16 4.48 3.91 -6.16
C VAL A 16 5.48 4.50 -5.17
N THR A 17 6.41 3.68 -4.70
CA THR A 17 7.54 4.10 -3.86
C THR A 17 8.41 5.10 -4.62
N GLY A 18 8.79 6.20 -3.97
CA GLY A 18 9.64 7.22 -4.58
C GLY A 18 9.71 8.50 -3.76
N THR A 19 10.51 9.45 -4.25
CA THR A 19 10.64 10.78 -3.65
C THR A 19 9.85 11.80 -4.48
N TYR A 20 8.94 12.51 -3.82
CA TYR A 20 8.01 13.44 -4.46
C TYR A 20 8.21 14.87 -3.92
N PRO A 21 8.78 15.80 -4.73
CA PRO A 21 8.92 17.19 -4.35
C PRO A 21 7.62 17.98 -4.65
N PHE A 22 7.17 18.74 -3.66
CA PHE A 22 6.02 19.63 -3.77
C PHE A 22 6.46 21.08 -3.52
N TYR A 23 6.22 21.93 -4.51
CA TYR A 23 6.52 23.36 -4.44
C TYR A 23 5.26 24.10 -3.99
N LEU A 24 5.33 24.72 -2.83
CA LEU A 24 4.25 25.52 -2.26
C LEU A 24 4.52 26.99 -2.55
N GLN A 25 3.64 27.59 -3.35
CA GLN A 25 3.69 29.03 -3.60
C GLN A 25 2.86 29.80 -2.59
N THR A 26 3.47 30.81 -1.97
CA THR A 26 2.71 31.79 -1.19
C THR A 26 2.47 33.05 -2.01
N GLN A 27 1.37 33.77 -1.75
CA GLN A 27 1.04 35.02 -2.45
C GLN A 27 2.13 36.11 -2.34
N LEU A 28 3.09 35.95 -1.42
CA LEU A 28 4.16 36.92 -1.14
C LEU A 28 5.56 36.40 -1.54
N GLY A 29 5.66 35.24 -2.20
CA GLY A 29 6.91 34.76 -2.82
C GLY A 29 7.91 34.08 -1.88
N CYS A 30 7.57 33.88 -0.60
CA CYS A 30 8.28 32.93 0.25
C CYS A 30 7.73 31.53 -0.04
N ASP A 31 8.39 30.82 -0.95
CA ASP A 31 7.95 29.50 -1.36
C ASP A 31 8.64 28.43 -0.49
N SER A 32 7.91 27.39 -0.15
CA SER A 32 8.47 26.24 0.58
C SER A 32 8.46 25.00 -0.29
N THR A 33 9.48 24.15 -0.14
CA THR A 33 9.52 22.85 -0.82
C THR A 33 9.35 21.76 0.23
N ILE A 34 8.37 20.89 0.03
CA ILE A 34 8.19 19.67 0.81
C ILE A 34 8.71 18.51 -0.01
N ILE A 35 9.53 17.66 0.60
CA ILE A 35 10.01 16.43 -0.03
C ILE A 35 9.37 15.27 0.73
N TYR A 36 8.57 14.46 0.04
CA TYR A 36 8.01 13.24 0.60
C TYR A 36 8.74 12.00 0.08
N ASP A 37 9.34 11.25 0.99
CA ASP A 37 9.83 9.90 0.72
C ASP A 37 8.71 8.91 1.00
N VAL A 38 8.16 8.37 -0.08
CA VAL A 38 7.01 7.47 -0.05
C VAL A 38 7.50 6.02 -0.17
N ILE A 39 7.03 5.17 0.74
CA ILE A 39 7.25 3.72 0.71
C ILE A 39 5.91 3.01 0.59
N VAL A 40 5.79 2.19 -0.47
CA VAL A 40 4.67 1.29 -0.75
C VAL A 40 5.10 -0.12 -0.40
N TYR A 41 4.37 -0.74 0.54
CA TYR A 41 4.63 -2.11 0.99
C TYR A 41 3.79 -3.09 0.18
N PRO A 42 4.36 -4.19 -0.33
CA PRO A 42 3.60 -5.20 -1.05
C PRO A 42 2.56 -5.86 -0.15
N ILE A 43 1.44 -6.29 -0.72
CA ILE A 43 0.47 -7.11 0.00
C ILE A 43 1.04 -8.54 0.11
N PRO A 44 1.09 -9.14 1.32
CA PRO A 44 1.51 -10.53 1.47
C PRO A 44 0.63 -11.48 0.64
N ALA A 45 1.23 -12.52 0.07
CA ALA A 45 0.48 -13.56 -0.60
C ALA A 45 -0.53 -14.22 0.38
N PRO A 46 -1.71 -14.64 -0.11
CA PRO A 46 -2.66 -15.37 0.71
C PRO A 46 -2.01 -16.65 1.28
N PRO A 47 -2.32 -17.02 2.53
CA PRO A 47 -1.75 -18.22 3.14
C PRO A 47 -2.23 -19.47 2.40
N THR A 48 -1.34 -20.44 2.23
CA THR A 48 -1.72 -21.78 1.74
C THR A 48 -2.10 -22.66 2.91
N ILE A 49 -3.31 -23.24 2.89
CA ILE A 49 -3.75 -24.20 3.89
C ILE A 49 -3.54 -25.60 3.33
N THR A 50 -2.75 -26.40 4.03
CA THR A 50 -2.58 -27.83 3.76
C THR A 50 -3.03 -28.62 4.97
N SER A 51 -4.00 -29.52 4.78
CA SER A 51 -4.32 -30.53 5.79
C SER A 51 -3.25 -31.62 5.74
N ASN A 52 -2.64 -31.94 6.89
CA ASN A 52 -1.78 -33.10 7.03
C ASN A 52 -2.56 -34.36 7.45
N SER A 53 -3.89 -34.29 7.47
CA SER A 53 -4.73 -35.45 7.77
C SER A 53 -4.67 -36.45 6.61
N PRO A 54 -4.34 -37.73 6.86
CA PRO A 54 -4.43 -38.78 5.85
C PRO A 54 -5.88 -39.10 5.46
N LEU A 55 -6.86 -38.55 6.18
CA LEU A 55 -8.28 -38.69 5.92
C LEU A 55 -8.89 -37.28 5.73
N LEU A 56 -9.08 -36.89 4.47
CA LEU A 56 -10.01 -35.83 4.08
C LEU A 56 -11.28 -36.53 3.62
N CYS A 57 -12.35 -36.42 4.41
CA CYS A 57 -13.62 -37.05 4.10
C CYS A 57 -14.48 -36.12 3.23
N PRO A 58 -15.33 -36.66 2.33
CA PRO A 58 -16.34 -35.85 1.65
C PRO A 58 -17.24 -35.15 2.68
N GLY A 59 -17.20 -33.83 2.71
CA GLY A 59 -17.97 -33.01 3.67
C GLY A 59 -17.13 -32.30 4.73
N ASP A 60 -15.80 -32.46 4.74
CA ASP A 60 -14.94 -31.67 5.61
C ASP A 60 -15.01 -30.18 5.24
N ILE A 61 -15.42 -29.36 6.20
CA ILE A 61 -15.44 -27.90 6.09
C ILE A 61 -14.28 -27.37 6.92
N PHE A 62 -13.32 -26.73 6.25
CA PHE A 62 -12.28 -25.94 6.91
C PHE A 62 -12.76 -24.50 6.98
N THR A 63 -13.14 -24.05 8.17
CA THR A 63 -13.44 -22.65 8.46
C THR A 63 -12.38 -22.08 9.38
N PHE A 64 -12.06 -20.81 9.15
CA PHE A 64 -11.33 -19.95 10.07
C PHE A 64 -12.20 -19.55 11.27
#